data_AF-A5YC51-F1
#
_entry.id   AF-A5YC51-F1
#
_cell.length_a   1.000
_cell.length_b   1.000
_cell.length_c   1.000
_cell.angle_alpha   90.00
_cell.angle_beta   90.00
_cell.angle_gamma   90.00
#
_symmetry.space_group_name_H-M   'P 1'
#
loop_
_entity.id
_entity.type
_entity.pdbx_description
1 polymer ?
#
loop_
_entity_poly.entity_id
_entity_poly.type
_entity_poly.pdbx_seq_one_letter_code
_entity_poly.pdbx_strand_id
1 'polypeptide(L)'
;QNTLITAFGEIRYALVARKTIRLQYDNAQASEQSYKRIYEIAKERYDIGEMSLQDYLEARQNWLNAAVAFNNTKYSYANSIVDVIKAFGGGFEQSEDTSKNIKEESKNLDMSFRE
;
A
#
# COMPACT_ATOMS: atom_id res chain seq x y z
N GLN A 1 -12.97 -10.83 -27.62
CA GLN A 1 -13.60 -9.56 -27.22
C GLN A 1 -13.45 -9.26 -25.72
N ASN A 2 -13.61 -10.25 -24.83
CA ASN A 2 -13.55 -10.03 -23.38
C ASN A 2 -12.20 -9.48 -22.89
N THR A 3 -11.07 -9.99 -23.39
CA THR A 3 -9.71 -9.63 -22.93
C THR A 3 -9.38 -8.14 -23.07
N LEU A 4 -9.81 -7.50 -24.17
CA LEU A 4 -9.55 -6.08 -24.40
C LEU A 4 -10.38 -5.21 -23.45
N ILE A 5 -11.65 -5.55 -23.24
CA ILE A 5 -12.52 -4.83 -22.31
C ILE A 5 -12.02 -4.98 -20.86
N THR A 6 -11.61 -6.17 -20.46
CA THR A 6 -11.01 -6.43 -19.15
C THR A 6 -9.73 -5.61 -18.95
N ALA A 7 -8.80 -5.65 -19.91
CA ALA A 7 -7.53 -4.91 -19.81
C ALA A 7 -7.75 -3.39 -19.67
N PHE A 8 -8.65 -2.80 -20.46
CA PHE A 8 -8.96 -1.37 -20.33
C PHE A 8 -9.65 -1.03 -19.01
N GLY A 9 -10.47 -1.94 -18.47
CA GLY A 9 -11.06 -1.82 -17.14
C GLY A 9 -10.01 -1.82 -16.04
N GLU A 10 -9.05 -2.75 -16.10
CA GLU A 10 -7.95 -2.87 -15.16
C GLU A 10 -7.02 -1.64 -15.20
N ILE A 11 -6.65 -1.17 -16.38
CA ILE A 11 -5.84 0.05 -16.56
C ILE A 11 -6.54 1.25 -15.93
N ARG A 12 -7.83 1.45 -16.25
CA ARG A 12 -8.62 2.56 -15.69
C ARG A 12 -8.67 2.49 -14.18
N TYR A 13 -8.95 1.31 -13.62
CA TYR A 13 -9.00 1.12 -12.18
C TYR A 13 -7.65 1.38 -11.52
N ALA A 14 -6.57 0.78 -12.02
CA ALA A 14 -5.23 0.92 -11.46
C ALA A 14 -4.76 2.39 -11.42
N LEU A 15 -4.96 3.15 -12.50
CA LEU A 15 -4.59 4.56 -12.55
C LEU A 15 -5.39 5.42 -11.56
N VAL A 16 -6.71 5.21 -11.47
CA VAL A 16 -7.58 5.95 -10.55
C VAL A 16 -7.27 5.57 -9.10
N ALA A 17 -7.15 4.27 -8.81
CA ALA A 17 -6.82 3.74 -7.49
C ALA A 17 -5.49 4.30 -6.99
N ARG A 18 -4.43 4.25 -7.82
CA ARG A 18 -3.11 4.79 -7.46
C ARG A 18 -3.18 6.28 -7.09
N LYS A 19 -3.91 7.09 -7.86
CA LYS A 19 -4.11 8.51 -7.54
C LYS A 19 -4.86 8.69 -6.21
N THR A 20 -5.95 7.96 -6.01
CA THR A 20 -6.78 8.08 -4.81
C THR A 20 -6.03 7.61 -3.56
N ILE A 21 -5.31 6.49 -3.64
CA ILE A 21 -4.52 5.95 -2.53
C ILE A 21 -3.37 6.90 -2.18
N ARG A 22 -2.78 7.60 -3.16
CA ARG A 22 -1.80 8.67 -2.87
C ARG A 22 -2.38 9.76 -1.98
N LEU A 23 -3.63 10.18 -2.20
CA LEU A 23 -4.30 11.16 -1.33
C LEU A 23 -4.63 10.57 0.04
N GLN A 24 -5.07 9.32 0.09
CA GLN A 24 -5.31 8.62 1.35
C GLN A 24 -4.02 8.49 2.18
N TYR A 25 -2.87 8.30 1.53
CA TYR A 25 -1.57 8.24 2.20
C TYR A 25 -1.27 9.53 2.96
N ASP A 26 -1.43 10.68 2.32
CA ASP A 26 -1.21 11.98 2.97
C ASP A 26 -2.18 12.19 4.13
N ASN A 27 -3.46 11.86 3.92
CA ASN A 27 -4.49 11.99 4.95
C ASN A 27 -4.23 11.09 6.17
N ALA A 28 -3.86 9.83 5.93
CA ALA A 28 -3.57 8.87 6.99
C ALA A 28 -2.30 9.24 7.76
N GLN A 29 -1.28 9.76 7.06
CA GLN A 29 -0.07 10.29 7.69
C GLN A 29 -0.40 11.48 8.61
N ALA A 30 -1.13 12.47 8.09
CA ALA A 30 -1.51 13.65 8.87
C ALA A 30 -2.38 13.31 10.09
N SER A 31 -3.30 12.34 9.92
CA SER A 31 -4.14 11.81 11.00
C SER A 31 -3.28 11.14 12.09
N GLU A 32 -2.35 10.24 11.70
CA GLU A 32 -1.45 9.58 12.65
C GLU A 32 -0.62 10.59 13.46
N GLN A 33 -0.04 11.59 12.80
CA GLN A 33 0.72 12.65 13.46
C GLN A 33 -0.13 13.48 14.42
N SER A 34 -1.40 13.75 14.06
CA SER A 34 -2.31 14.50 14.91
C SER A 34 -2.66 13.71 16.17
N TYR A 35 -3.03 12.44 16.03
CA TYR A 35 -3.32 11.58 17.18
C TYR A 35 -2.08 11.30 18.04
N LYS A 36 -0.90 11.20 17.42
CA LYS A 36 0.37 11.12 18.15
C LYS A 36 0.57 12.33 19.04
N ARG A 37 0.35 13.54 18.50
CA ARG A 37 0.49 14.77 19.29
C ARG A 37 -0.52 14.85 20.44
N ILE A 38 -1.76 14.42 20.20
CA ILE A 38 -2.78 14.31 21.25
C ILE A 38 -2.33 13.35 22.35
N TYR A 39 -1.81 12.18 21.99
CA TYR A 39 -1.29 11.20 22.93
C TYR A 39 -0.11 11.75 23.77
N GLU A 40 0.84 12.45 23.15
CA GLU A 40 1.96 13.08 23.86
C GLU A 40 1.49 14.05 24.94
N ILE A 41 0.53 14.93 24.60
CA ILE A 41 -0.06 15.88 25.55
C ILE A 41 -0.86 15.16 26.65
N ALA A 42 -1.62 14.13 26.27
CA ALA A 42 -2.38 13.30 27.22
C ALA A 42 -1.46 12.61 28.23
N LYS A 43 -0.32 12.11 27.76
CA LYS A 43 0.73 11.53 28.62
C LYS A 43 1.26 12.56 29.62
N GLU A 44 1.65 13.74 29.16
CA GLU A 44 2.16 14.81 30.02
C GLU A 44 1.15 15.17 31.13
N ARG A 45 -0.13 15.32 30.78
CA ARG A 45 -1.21 15.62 31.73
C ARG A 45 -1.50 14.50 32.71
N TYR A 46 -1.46 13.25 32.25
CA TYR A 46 -1.63 12.08 33.12
C TYR A 46 -0.50 11.98 34.14
N ASP A 47 0.75 12.20 33.70
CA ASP A 47 1.94 12.10 34.55
C ASP A 47 1.92 13.13 35.71
N ILE A 48 1.27 14.29 35.52
CA ILE A 48 1.06 15.32 36.57
C ILE A 48 -0.29 15.22 37.30
N GLY A 49 -1.10 14.21 36.99
CA GLY A 49 -2.39 13.97 37.64
C GLY A 49 -3.55 14.85 37.15
N GLU A 50 -3.38 15.61 36.07
CA GLU A 50 -4.42 16.44 35.45
C GLU A 50 -5.37 15.67 34.51
N MET A 51 -5.07 14.40 34.23
CA MET A 51 -5.87 13.54 33.35
C MET A 51 -6.12 12.18 34.01
N SER A 52 -7.31 11.61 33.77
CA SER A 52 -7.65 10.27 34.25
C SER A 52 -6.88 9.18 33.50
N LEU A 53 -6.68 8.02 34.12
CA LEU A 53 -6.08 6.85 33.44
C LEU A 53 -6.91 6.43 32.21
N GLN A 54 -8.24 6.54 32.29
CA GLN A 54 -9.13 6.16 31.21
C GLN A 54 -8.90 7.03 29.96
N ASP A 55 -8.87 8.35 30.11
CA ASP A 55 -8.67 9.28 29.00
C ASP A 55 -7.28 9.11 28.37
N TYR A 56 -6.25 8.86 29.19
CA TYR A 56 -4.91 8.55 28.71
C TYR A 56 -4.88 7.29 27.84
N LEU A 57 -5.52 6.20 28.30
CA LEU A 57 -5.59 4.95 27.56
C LEU A 57 -6.39 5.10 26.26
N GLU A 58 -7.46 5.90 26.27
CA GLU A 58 -8.22 6.23 25.07
C GLU A 58 -7.36 6.99 24.05
N ALA A 59 -6.64 8.04 24.47
CA ALA A 59 -5.74 8.78 23.60
C ALA A 59 -4.65 7.89 22.98
N ARG A 60 -4.09 6.99 23.79
CA ARG A 60 -3.12 5.98 23.32
C ARG A 60 -3.73 5.02 22.29
N GLN A 61 -4.94 4.52 22.54
CA GLN A 61 -5.64 3.62 21.62
C GLN A 61 -5.98 4.32 20.30
N ASN A 62 -6.42 5.58 20.36
CA ASN A 62 -6.71 6.38 19.17
C ASN A 62 -5.47 6.58 18.29
N TRP A 63 -4.31 6.88 18.89
CA TRP A 63 -3.05 6.93 18.16
C TRP A 63 -2.67 5.57 17.56
N LEU A 64 -2.79 4.48 18.32
CA LEU A 64 -2.52 3.13 17.81
C LEU A 64 -3.38 2.80 16.58
N ASN A 65 -4.68 3.10 16.64
CA ASN A 65 -5.60 2.90 15.52
C ASN A 65 -5.17 3.70 14.29
N ALA A 66 -4.80 4.97 14.47
CA ALA A 66 -4.32 5.83 13.38
C ALA A 66 -2.99 5.34 12.79
N ALA A 67 -2.06 4.86 13.62
CA ALA A 67 -0.79 4.30 13.19
C ALA A 67 -0.96 3.01 12.37
N VAL A 68 -1.85 2.11 12.80
CA VAL A 68 -2.20 0.90 12.04
C VAL A 68 -2.85 1.27 10.70
N ALA A 69 -3.79 2.23 10.71
CA ALA A 69 -4.43 2.71 9.49
C ALA A 69 -3.40 3.28 8.49
N PHE A 70 -2.46 4.11 8.95
CA PHE A 70 -1.40 4.65 8.10
C PHE A 70 -0.50 3.55 7.52
N ASN A 71 -0.13 2.54 8.32
CA ASN A 71 0.67 1.42 7.81
C ASN A 71 -0.09 0.62 6.75
N ASN A 72 -1.37 0.35 6.95
CA ASN A 72 -2.19 -0.32 5.93
C ASN A 72 -2.24 0.51 4.63
N THR A 73 -2.46 1.82 4.73
CA THR A 73 -2.47 2.71 3.55
C THR A 73 -1.12 2.76 2.85
N LYS A 74 0.00 2.70 3.60
CA LYS A 74 1.36 2.64 3.04
C LYS A 74 1.57 1.40 2.18
N TYR A 75 1.14 0.23 2.64
CA TYR A 75 1.20 -1.00 1.83
C TYR A 75 0.23 -0.96 0.66
N SER A 76 -1.00 -0.45 0.84
CA SER A 76 -1.94 -0.26 -0.27
C SER A 76 -1.36 0.67 -1.34
N TYR A 77 -0.61 1.71 -0.95
CA TYR A 77 0.05 2.59 -1.90
C TYR A 77 1.14 1.87 -2.69
N ALA A 78 1.99 1.09 -2.01
CA ALA A 78 3.01 0.27 -2.67
C ALA A 78 2.39 -0.75 -3.65
N ASN A 79 1.33 -1.45 -3.24
CA ASN A 79 0.61 -2.40 -4.10
C ASN A 79 -0.03 -1.71 -5.29
N SER A 80 -0.57 -0.49 -5.14
CA SER A 80 -1.14 0.26 -6.25
C SER A 80 -0.11 0.59 -7.35
N ILE A 81 1.18 0.69 -7.01
CA ILE A 81 2.26 0.84 -7.99
C ILE A 81 2.42 -0.47 -8.78
N VAL A 82 2.43 -1.61 -8.09
CA VAL A 82 2.52 -2.94 -8.72
C VAL A 82 1.31 -3.19 -9.62
N ASP A 83 0.12 -2.79 -9.21
CA ASP A 83 -1.10 -2.94 -10.02
C ASP A 83 -1.03 -2.12 -11.30
N VAL A 84 -0.48 -0.90 -11.25
CA VAL A 84 -0.22 -0.10 -12.46
C VAL A 84 0.82 -0.79 -13.34
N ILE A 85 1.95 -1.25 -12.80
CA ILE A 85 2.99 -1.96 -13.57
C ILE A 85 2.38 -3.17 -14.28
N LYS A 86 1.58 -3.97 -13.57
CA LYS A 86 0.91 -5.17 -14.08
C LYS A 86 -0.12 -4.85 -15.17
N ALA A 87 -0.98 -3.85 -14.95
CA ALA A 87 -2.02 -3.46 -15.91
C ALA A 87 -1.43 -2.95 -17.24
N PHE A 88 -0.20 -2.44 -17.21
CA PHE A 88 0.55 -2.01 -18.40
C PHE A 88 1.43 -3.13 -19.00
N GLY A 89 1.30 -4.37 -18.53
CA GLY A 89 2.02 -5.52 -19.09
C GLY A 89 3.37 -5.82 -18.44
N GLY A 90 3.76 -5.10 -17.39
CA GLY A 90 4.94 -5.43 -16.58
C GLY A 90 6.29 -5.31 -17.30
N GLY A 91 6.34 -4.62 -18.45
CA GLY A 91 7.52 -4.53 -19.32
C GLY A 91 7.53 -5.50 -20.49
N PHE A 92 6.46 -6.27 -20.71
CA PHE A 92 6.31 -7.10 -21.91
C PHE A 92 6.14 -6.24 -23.16
N GLU A 93 6.98 -6.49 -24.16
CA GLU A 93 6.91 -5.87 -25.49
C GLU A 93 6.71 -6.94 -26.57
N GLN A 94 5.61 -6.85 -27.32
CA GLN A 94 5.27 -7.86 -28.35
C GLN A 94 6.22 -7.85 -29.55
N SER A 95 6.94 -6.75 -29.77
CA SER A 95 7.87 -6.57 -30.89
C SER A 95 9.21 -7.28 -30.71
N GLU A 96 9.50 -7.76 -29.50
CA GLU A 96 10.74 -8.46 -29.18
C GLU A 96 10.69 -9.96 -29.54
N ASP A 97 11.84 -10.63 -29.54
CA ASP A 97 11.92 -12.08 -29.74
C ASP A 97 11.44 -12.81 -28.47
N THR A 98 10.14 -13.08 -28.44
CA THR A 98 9.46 -13.76 -27.32
C THR A 98 10.10 -15.09 -26.96
N SER A 99 10.51 -15.90 -27.95
CA SER A 99 11.11 -17.21 -27.69
C SER A 99 12.49 -17.10 -27.05
N LYS A 100 13.27 -16.11 -27.48
CA LYS A 100 14.56 -15.80 -26.84
C LYS A 100 14.37 -15.25 -25.42
N ASN A 101 13.44 -14.33 -25.22
CA ASN A 101 13.16 -13.71 -23.92
C ASN A 101 12.67 -14.75 -22.89
N ILE A 102 11.74 -15.62 -23.27
CA ILE A 102 11.25 -16.71 -22.38
C ILE A 102 12.41 -17.62 -21.95
N LYS A 103 13.31 -17.96 -22.88
CA LYS A 103 14.47 -18.82 -22.58
C LYS A 103 15.47 -18.14 -21.63
N GLU A 104 15.63 -16.81 -21.74
CA GLU A 104 16.50 -16.01 -20.88
C GLU A 104 15.93 -15.87 -19.46
N GLU A 105 14.64 -15.54 -19.34
CA GLU A 105 13.96 -15.34 -18.05
C GLU A 105 13.77 -16.65 -17.28
N SER A 106 13.65 -17.79 -17.97
CA SER A 106 13.44 -19.10 -17.36
C SER A 106 14.73 -19.80 -16.90
N LYS A 107 15.90 -19.15 -16.93
CA LYS A 107 17.20 -19.78 -16.60
C LYS A 107 17.28 -20.38 -15.20
N ASN A 108 16.61 -19.74 -14.23
CA ASN A 108 16.59 -20.18 -12.83
C ASN A 108 15.29 -20.93 -12.48
N LEU A 109 14.48 -21.28 -13.49
CA LEU A 109 13.26 -22.04 -13.26
C LEU A 109 13.64 -23.49 -12.94
N ASP A 110 13.28 -23.95 -11.75
CA ASP A 110 13.58 -25.31 -11.31
C ASP A 110 12.78 -26.34 -12.12
N MET A 111 13.50 -27.17 -12.88
CA MET A 111 12.96 -28.26 -13.69
C MET A 111 13.58 -29.61 -13.33
N SER A 112 14.27 -29.71 -12.18
CA SER A 112 15.06 -30.89 -11.80
C SER A 112 14.24 -32.17 -11.58
N PHE A 113 12.91 -32.06 -11.53
CA PHE A 113 11.99 -33.17 -11.36
C PHE A 113 11.74 -33.95 -12.66
N ARG A 114 12.19 -33.45 -13.82
CA ARG A 114 12.07 -34.10 -15.14
C ARG A 114 13.40 -34.45 -15.79
N GLU A 115 14.52 -34.07 -15.16
CA GLU A 115 15.89 -34.37 -15.58
C GLU A 115 16.41 -35.59 -14.82
#